data_AF-A0A1H8JNG9-F1
#
_entry.id   AF-A0A1H8JNG9-F1
#
_cell.length_a   1.000
_cell.length_b   1.000
_cell.length_c   1.000
_cell.angle_alpha   90.00
_cell.angle_beta   90.00
_cell.angle_gamma   90.00
#
_symmetry.space_group_name_H-M   'P 1'
#
loop_
_entity.id
_entity.type
_entity.pdbx_description
1 polymer ?
#
loop_
_entity_poly.entity_id
_entity_poly.type
_entity_poly.pdbx_seq_one_letter_code
_entity_poly.pdbx_strand_id
1 'polypeptide(L)' 'MTGMRFTPKGYGGHRRQPDEVKREGWKEQGLLAVAIDDDRLTWPERELIRQLGEKLYGKRPEGQGVRHG' A
#
# COMPACT_ATOMS: atom_id res chain seq x y z
N MET A 1 -22.12 -14.72 -32.88
CA MET A 1 -21.84 -13.73 -31.83
C MET A 1 -21.77 -14.46 -30.50
N THR A 2 -20.57 -14.69 -29.95
CA THR A 2 -20.41 -15.21 -28.58
C THR A 2 -19.16 -14.55 -28.01
N GLY A 3 -19.37 -13.48 -27.23
CA GLY A 3 -18.29 -12.75 -26.59
C GLY A 3 -17.60 -13.63 -25.56
N MET A 4 -16.31 -13.88 -25.75
CA MET A 4 -15.48 -14.47 -24.71
C MET A 4 -15.36 -13.47 -23.57
N ARG A 5 -16.05 -13.76 -22.46
CA ARG A 5 -15.87 -13.06 -21.19
C ARG A 5 -14.59 -13.58 -20.54
N PHE A 6 -13.47 -12.93 -20.86
CA PHE A 6 -12.19 -13.17 -20.22
C PHE A 6 -12.23 -12.62 -18.79
N THR A 7 -12.55 -13.47 -17.83
CA THR A 7 -12.26 -13.21 -16.41
C THR A 7 -11.02 -14.03 -16.05
N PRO A 8 -9.85 -13.41 -15.81
CA PRO A 8 -8.65 -14.14 -15.45
C PRO A 8 -8.89 -14.93 -14.14
N LYS A 9 -8.67 -16.25 -14.20
CA LYS A 9 -8.73 -17.17 -13.05
C LYS A 9 -7.63 -16.75 -12.06
N GLY A 10 -8.03 -16.09 -10.97
CA GLY A 10 -7.09 -15.66 -9.94
C GLY A 10 -7.74 -14.78 -8.85
N TYR A 11 -8.83 -14.10 -9.17
CA TYR A 11 -9.58 -13.28 -8.20
C TYR A 11 -10.64 -14.08 -7.43
N GLY A 12 -10.27 -15.26 -6.92
CA GLY A 12 -11.21 -16.18 -6.25
C GLY A 12 -10.60 -17.13 -5.22
N GLY A 13 -9.35 -16.93 -4.81
CA GLY A 13 -8.82 -17.54 -3.59
C GLY A 13 -9.09 -16.64 -2.39
N HIS A 14 -9.12 -17.19 -1.16
CA HIS A 14 -9.11 -16.40 0.08
C HIS A 14 -8.08 -15.28 -0.08
N ARG A 15 -8.53 -14.03 -0.24
CA ARG A 15 -7.61 -12.90 -0.25
C ARG A 15 -6.90 -12.95 1.09
N ARG A 16 -5.59 -13.22 1.07
CA ARG A 16 -4.74 -13.06 2.27
C ARG A 16 -5.08 -11.70 2.84
N GLN A 17 -5.32 -11.65 4.15
CA GLN A 17 -5.71 -10.39 4.75
C GLN A 17 -4.57 -9.38 4.53
N PRO A 18 -4.87 -8.08 4.36
CA PRO A 18 -3.85 -7.08 4.09
C PRO A 18 -2.68 -7.11 5.06
N ASP A 19 -2.95 -7.43 6.34
CA ASP A 19 -1.94 -7.59 7.37
C ASP A 19 -1.05 -8.83 7.20
N GLU A 20 -1.59 -9.94 6.69
CA GLU A 20 -0.80 -11.14 6.36
C GLU A 20 0.17 -10.83 5.21
N VAL A 21 -0.32 -10.15 4.16
CA VAL A 21 0.51 -9.77 3.00
C VAL A 21 1.64 -8.81 3.41
N LYS A 22 1.34 -7.82 4.27
CA LYS A 22 2.37 -6.89 4.80
C LYS A 22 3.41 -7.62 5.65
N ARG A 23 2.99 -8.58 6.47
CA ARG A 23 3.87 -9.37 7.33
C ARG A 23 4.78 -10.29 6.54
N GLU A 24 4.25 -11.01 5.57
CA GLU A 24 5.02 -11.88 4.69
C GLU A 24 5.97 -11.06 3.80
N GLY A 25 5.49 -9.97 3.22
CA GLY A 25 6.32 -9.04 2.46
C GLY A 25 7.52 -8.54 3.26
N TRP A 26 7.33 -8.22 4.54
CA TRP A 26 8.44 -7.83 5.42
C TRP A 26 9.40 -8.99 5.70
N LYS A 27 8.89 -10.14 6.10
CA LYS A 27 9.71 -11.28 6.54
C LYS A 27 10.47 -11.96 5.40
N GLU A 28 9.87 -12.07 4.22
CA GLU A 28 10.41 -12.86 3.12
C GLU A 28 11.06 -12.01 2.03
N GLN A 29 10.59 -10.77 1.83
CA GLN A 29 11.03 -9.92 0.72
C GLN A 29 11.67 -8.60 1.19
N GLY A 30 11.66 -8.31 2.49
CA GLY A 30 12.12 -7.03 3.03
C GLY A 30 11.28 -5.83 2.58
N LEU A 31 10.03 -6.06 2.17
CA LEU A 31 9.12 -5.06 1.63
C LEU A 31 8.06 -4.68 2.68
N LEU A 32 8.02 -3.40 3.05
CA LEU A 32 7.05 -2.85 3.99
C LEU A 32 6.14 -1.82 3.31
N ALA A 33 4.84 -2.11 3.27
CA ALA A 33 3.82 -1.14 2.86
C ALA A 33 3.16 -0.53 4.10
N VAL A 34 3.55 0.70 4.43
CA VAL A 34 3.08 1.46 5.60
C VAL A 34 2.38 2.74 5.16
N ALA A 35 1.27 3.08 5.82
CA ALA A 35 0.62 4.37 5.61
C ALA A 35 1.44 5.46 6.33
N ILE A 36 1.66 6.60 5.68
CA ILE A 36 2.41 7.72 6.30
C ILE A 36 1.72 8.20 7.60
N ASP A 37 0.40 8.08 7.65
CA ASP A 37 -0.42 8.52 8.77
C ASP A 37 -0.78 7.40 9.76
N ASP A 38 -0.10 6.25 9.72
CA ASP A 38 -0.38 5.13 10.62
C ASP A 38 -0.21 5.53 12.10
N ASP A 39 -1.26 5.34 12.92
CA ASP A 39 -1.32 5.74 14.33
C ASP A 39 -0.28 5.06 15.22
N ARG A 40 0.31 3.95 14.76
CA ARG A 40 1.40 3.27 15.47
C ARG A 40 2.75 3.97 15.30
N LEU A 41 2.87 4.88 14.33
CA LEU A 41 4.08 5.66 14.06
C LEU A 41 4.06 6.96 14.85
N THR A 42 5.14 7.21 15.57
CA THR A 42 5.46 8.51 16.16
C THR A 42 5.72 9.56 15.07
N TRP A 43 5.58 10.84 15.42
CA TRP A 43 5.82 11.92 14.48
C TRP A 43 7.20 11.84 13.77
N PRO A 44 8.32 11.56 14.47
CA PRO A 44 9.61 11.38 13.81
C PRO A 44 9.64 10.22 12.81
N GLU A 45 8.97 9.11 13.10
CA GLU A 45 8.92 7.94 12.21
C GLU A 45 8.10 8.23 10.95
N ARG A 46 6.98 8.94 11.10
CA ARG A 46 6.17 9.41 9.96
C ARG A 46 6.98 10.31 9.04
N GLU A 47 7.74 11.23 9.64
CA GLU A 47 8.58 12.17 8.90
C GLU A 47 9.73 11.46 8.18
N LEU A 48 10.37 10.47 8.81
CA LEU A 48 11.38 9.63 8.18
C LEU A 48 10.81 8.89 6.95
N ILE A 49 9.64 8.27 7.09
CA ILE A 49 8.98 7.56 5.98
C ILE A 49 8.61 8.54 4.85
N ARG A 50 8.11 9.74 5.19
CA ARG A 50 7.81 10.79 4.21
C ARG A 50 9.08 11.18 3.44
N GLN A 51 10.17 11.48 4.13
CA GLN A 51 11.44 11.87 3.49
C GLN A 51 12.01 10.74 2.62
N LEU A 52 11.95 9.49 3.08
CA LEU A 52 12.37 8.33 2.29
C LEU A 52 11.51 8.17 1.03
N GLY A 53 10.18 8.29 1.17
CA GLY A 53 9.26 8.27 0.04
C GLY A 53 9.56 9.38 -0.96
N GLU A 54 9.78 10.61 -0.49
CA GLU A 54 10.12 11.75 -1.35
C GLU A 54 11.46 11.58 -2.06
N LYS A 55 12.45 10.99 -1.39
CA LYS A 55 13.76 10.70 -1.98
C LYS A 55 13.67 9.62 -3.07
N LEU A 56 12.86 8.59 -2.85
CA LEU A 56 12.74 7.45 -3.77
C LEU A 56 11.78 7.70 -4.93
N TYR A 57 10.70 8.45 -4.70
CA TYR A 57 9.58 8.59 -5.64
C TYR A 57 9.23 10.04 -5.96
N GLY A 58 9.93 11.01 -5.38
CA GLY A 58 9.64 12.44 -5.53
C GLY A 58 8.56 12.94 -4.57
N LYS A 59 8.38 14.26 -4.53
CA LYS A 59 7.41 14.91 -3.64
C LYS A 59 6.00 14.39 -3.90
N ARG A 60 5.31 13.98 -2.84
CA ARG A 60 3.89 13.65 -2.92
C ARG A 60 3.12 14.95 -3.24
N PRO A 61 2.13 14.95 -4.16
CA PRO A 61 1.31 16.13 -4.37
C PRO A 61 0.58 16.49 -3.07
N GLU A 62 1.01 17.58 -2.45
CA GLU A 62 0.41 18.19 -1.26
C GLU A 62 -0.97 18.73 -1.65
N GLY A 63 -2.02 17.89 -1.59
CA GLY A 63 -3.36 18.34 -1.99
C GLY A 63 -4.45 17.29 -2.10
N GLN A 64 -4.14 16.00 -2.12
CA GLN A 64 -5.19 14.96 -2.09
C GLN A 64 -5.39 14.44 -0.67
N GLY A 65 -5.78 15.37 0.21
CA GLY A 65 -6.61 15.00 1.35
C GLY A 65 -7.88 14.40 0.78
N VAL A 66 -8.08 13.12 1.07
CA VAL A 66 -9.25 12.36 0.66
C VAL A 66 -10.47 13.06 1.27
N ARG A 67 -11.16 13.87 0.46
CA ARG A 67 -12.49 14.37 0.78
C ARG A 67 -13.43 13.18 0.66
N HIS A 68 -13.56 12.42 1.74
CA HIS A 68 -14.70 11.54 1.91
C HIS A 68 -15.93 12.43 2.14
N GLY A 69 -16.70 12.62 1.07
CA GLY A 69 -18.10 13.01 1.13
C GLY A 69 -18.98 11.76 1.05
#